data_AF-A0A834NIK7-F1
#
_entry.id   AF-A0A834NIK7-F1
#
_cell.length_a   1.000
_cell.length_b   1.000
_cell.length_c   1.000
_cell.angle_alpha   90.00
_cell.angle_beta   90.00
_cell.angle_gamma   90.00
#
_symmetry.space_group_name_H-M   'P 1'
#
loop_
_entity.id
_entity.type
_entity.pdbx_description
1 polymer ?
#
loop_
_entity_poly.entity_id
_entity_poly.type
_entity_poly.pdbx_seq_one_letter_code
_entity_poly.pdbx_strand_id
1 'polypeptide(L)' 'MINHELSFNVSGIGDYQCTKCGKRYKNQSSLSRHIRYGCGPTKLKCVCPHCGRIYSRPDTLADHVVRIHTYPNLTSIL' A
#
# COMPACT_ATOMS: atom_id res chain seq x y z
N MET A 1 20.21 -7.60 1.32
CA MET A 1 19.63 -8.63 0.42
C MET A 1 18.37 -9.15 1.07
N ILE A 2 17.21 -8.51 0.87
CA ILE A 2 15.93 -9.05 1.37
C ILE A 2 15.14 -9.52 0.16
N ASN A 3 15.69 -10.55 -0.48
CA ASN A 3 15.01 -11.34 -1.48
C ASN A 3 14.09 -12.31 -0.70
N HIS A 4 13.08 -11.77 -0.01
CA HIS A 4 12.03 -12.65 0.48
C HIS A 4 11.14 -12.91 -0.72
N GLU A 5 11.30 -14.11 -1.27
CA GLU A 5 10.68 -14.60 -2.48
C GLU A 5 9.25 -14.10 -2.64
N LEU A 6 8.99 -13.51 -3.81
CA LEU A 6 7.65 -13.21 -4.29
C LEU A 6 6.98 -14.56 -4.62
N SER A 7 6.67 -15.34 -3.60
CA SER A 7 5.93 -16.59 -3.75
C SER A 7 4.47 -16.21 -3.98
N PHE A 8 4.08 -16.06 -5.24
CA PHE A 8 2.70 -15.95 -5.68
C PHE A 8 2.29 -17.26 -6.34
N ASN A 9 1.11 -17.76 -6.00
CA ASN A 9 0.53 -18.92 -6.68
C ASN A 9 -0.46 -18.41 -7.73
N VAL A 10 -0.34 -18.90 -8.96
CA VAL A 10 -1.29 -18.64 -10.05
C VAL A 10 -2.26 -19.82 -10.08
N SER A 11 -3.43 -19.65 -9.48
CA SER A 11 -4.48 -20.68 -9.47
C SER A 11 -5.65 -20.23 -10.34
N GLY A 12 -5.63 -20.67 -11.59
CA GLY A 12 -6.58 -20.26 -12.64
C GLY A 12 -6.15 -18.99 -13.36
N ILE A 13 -6.55 -18.88 -14.62
CA ILE A 13 -6.23 -17.77 -15.53
C ILE A 13 -6.69 -16.45 -14.89
N GLY A 14 -5.79 -15.72 -14.23
CA GLY A 14 -6.00 -14.31 -13.85
C GLY A 14 -5.81 -13.91 -12.38
N ASP A 15 -5.64 -14.82 -11.44
CA ASP A 15 -5.60 -14.45 -10.01
C ASP A 15 -4.21 -14.60 -9.36
N TYR A 16 -3.69 -13.48 -8.86
CA TYR A 16 -2.45 -13.40 -8.10
C TYR A 16 -2.77 -13.52 -6.61
N GLN A 17 -2.42 -14.65 -5.99
CA GLN A 17 -2.75 -14.92 -4.59
C GLN A 17 -1.56 -14.67 -3.64
N CYS A 18 -1.83 -14.00 -2.52
CA CYS A 18 -0.90 -13.92 -1.41
C CYS A 18 -0.82 -15.26 -0.67
N THR A 19 0.35 -15.88 -0.66
CA THR A 19 0.61 -17.15 0.03
C THR A 19 0.52 -17.05 1.56
N LYS A 20 0.69 -15.85 2.13
CA LYS A 20 0.63 -15.63 3.59
C LYS A 20 -0.79 -15.45 4.15
N CYS A 21 -1.71 -14.86 3.39
CA CYS A 21 -3.07 -14.57 3.88
C CYS A 21 -4.20 -15.00 2.93
N GLY A 22 -3.88 -15.61 1.79
CA GLY A 22 -4.84 -16.13 0.83
C GLY A 22 -5.56 -15.08 -0.02
N LYS A 23 -5.35 -13.77 0.20
CA LYS A 23 -6.00 -12.70 -0.59
C LYS A 23 -5.61 -12.77 -2.07
N ARG A 24 -6.61 -12.65 -2.95
CA ARG A 24 -6.46 -12.63 -4.41
C ARG A 24 -6.38 -11.20 -4.93
N TYR A 25 -5.62 -11.01 -6.00
CA TYR A 25 -5.41 -9.73 -6.66
C TYR A 25 -5.49 -9.89 -8.17
N LYS A 26 -6.07 -8.90 -8.84
CA LYS A 26 -6.23 -8.84 -10.30
C LYS A 26 -4.93 -8.76 -11.09
N ASN A 27 -3.83 -8.35 -10.45
CA ASN A 27 -2.52 -8.22 -11.09
C ASN A 27 -1.37 -8.33 -10.10
N GLN A 28 -0.19 -8.65 -10.63
CA GLN A 28 1.05 -8.80 -9.87
C GLN A 28 1.39 -7.54 -9.07
N SER A 29 1.27 -6.35 -9.67
CA SER A 29 1.59 -5.08 -9.01
C SER A 29 0.77 -4.86 -7.73
N SER A 30 -0.50 -5.24 -7.75
CA SER A 30 -1.39 -5.13 -6.59
C SER A 30 -1.00 -6.12 -5.49
N LEU A 31 -0.64 -7.35 -5.86
CA LEU A 31 -0.14 -8.35 -4.91
C LEU A 31 1.22 -7.94 -4.33
N SER A 32 2.17 -7.48 -5.14
CA SER A 32 3.48 -6.99 -4.70
C SER A 32 3.35 -5.84 -3.69
N ARG A 33 2.45 -4.88 -3.98
CA ARG A 33 2.13 -3.80 -3.05
C ARG A 33 1.53 -4.32 -1.74
N HIS A 34 0.62 -5.29 -1.83
CA HIS A 34 0.05 -5.93 -0.66
C HIS A 34 1.09 -6.65 0.19
N ILE A 35 2.01 -7.42 -0.41
CA ILE A 35 3.07 -8.11 0.35
C ILE A 35 3.96 -7.09 1.06
N ARG A 36 4.35 -6.00 0.36
CA ARG A 36 5.24 -4.97 0.90
C ARG A 36 4.66 -4.20 2.09
N TYR A 37 3.36 -3.88 2.06
CA TYR A 37 2.75 -2.97 3.04
C TYR A 37 1.64 -3.60 3.91
N GLY A 38 1.15 -4.77 3.53
CA GLY A 38 -0.07 -5.37 4.08
C GLY A 38 0.03 -6.86 4.46
N CYS A 39 1.13 -7.56 4.17
CA CYS A 39 1.31 -8.96 4.56
C CYS A 39 2.72 -9.27 5.10
N GLY A 40 2.94 -8.93 6.38
CA GLY A 40 4.20 -9.20 7.10
C GLY A 40 4.67 -8.03 7.98
N PRO A 41 5.69 -8.25 8.83
CA PRO A 41 5.83 -7.60 10.14
C PRO A 41 6.28 -6.13 10.13
N THR A 42 6.72 -5.56 9.01
CA THR A 42 7.07 -4.15 8.98
C THR A 42 5.89 -3.37 8.43
N LYS A 43 4.98 -2.96 9.33
CA LYS A 43 4.16 -1.79 9.05
C LYS A 43 5.14 -0.64 8.90
N LEU A 44 5.60 -0.36 7.68
CA LEU A 44 6.18 0.92 7.33
C LEU A 44 5.07 1.94 7.58
N LYS A 45 5.01 2.43 8.82
CA LYS A 45 4.06 3.43 9.26
C LYS A 45 4.54 4.72 8.62
N CYS A 46 3.85 5.15 7.57
CA CYS A 46 4.07 6.46 6.99
C CYS A 46 3.37 7.47 7.91
N VAL A 47 4.14 8.17 8.75
CA VAL A 47 3.59 9.14 9.72
C VAL A 47 3.64 10.53 9.10
N CYS A 48 2.52 11.26 9.16
CA CYS A 48 2.48 12.64 8.74
C CYS A 48 3.29 13.52 9.71
N PRO A 49 4.28 14.30 9.25
CA PRO A 49 5.10 15.13 10.11
C PRO A 49 4.32 16.32 10.71
N HIS A 50 3.19 16.71 10.10
CA HIS A 50 2.41 17.87 10.54
C HIS A 50 1.33 17.51 11.57
N CYS A 51 0.74 16.31 11.49
CA CYS A 51 -0.41 15.94 12.32
C CYS A 51 -0.33 14.53 12.95
N GLY A 52 0.76 13.80 12.73
CA GLY A 52 0.98 12.48 13.34
C GLY A 52 0.09 11.35 12.80
N ARG A 53 -0.79 11.61 11.82
CA ARG A 53 -1.63 10.58 11.21
C ARG A 53 -0.78 9.50 10.53
N ILE A 54 -1.20 8.25 10.68
CA ILE A 54 -0.49 7.09 10.16
C ILE A 54 -1.20 6.60 8.90
N TYR A 55 -0.42 6.43 7.83
CA TYR A 55 -0.87 5.90 6.56
C TYR A 55 -0.24 4.54 6.30
N SER A 56 -1.00 3.69 5.62
CA SER A 56 -0.54 2.35 5.20
C SER A 56 0.44 2.40 4.02
N ARG A 57 0.52 3.54 3.33
CA ARG A 57 1.31 3.72 2.10
C ARG A 57 1.84 5.15 1.98
N PRO A 58 3.04 5.33 1.38
CA PRO A 58 3.65 6.65 1.21
C PRO A 58 2.88 7.55 0.23
N ASP A 59 2.31 7.00 -0.84
CA ASP A 59 1.53 7.79 -1.81
C ASP A 59 0.27 8.40 -1.17
N THR A 60 -0.36 7.67 -0.25
CA THR A 60 -1.53 8.16 0.48
C THR A 60 -1.15 9.22 1.51
N LEU A 61 0.03 9.12 2.13
CA LEU A 61 0.56 10.18 2.98
C LEU A 61 0.88 11.45 2.16
N ALA A 62 1.52 11.30 1.01
CA ALA A 62 1.88 12.43 0.15
C ALA A 62 0.64 13.21 -0.31
N ASP A 63 -0.40 12.50 -0.79
CA ASP A 63 -1.67 13.11 -1.16
C ASP A 63 -2.33 13.84 0.03
N HIS A 64 -2.33 13.23 1.22
CA HIS A 64 -2.81 13.88 2.43
C HIS A 64 -2.06 15.18 2.75
N VAL A 65 -0.71 15.17 2.70
CA VAL A 65 0.09 16.35 3.01
C VAL A 65 -0.23 17.48 2.04
N VAL A 66 -0.28 17.19 0.74
CA VAL A 66 -0.61 18.19 -0.29
C VAL A 66 -2.00 18.77 -0.07
N ARG A 67 -3.00 17.92 0.16
CA ARG A 67 -4.41 18.34 0.28
C ARG A 67 -4.73 19.08 1.57
N ILE A 68 -4.13 18.68 2.69
CA ILE A 68 -4.55 19.16 4.03
C ILE A 68 -3.56 20.17 4.62
N HIS A 69 -2.28 20.08 4.26
CA HIS A 69 -1.24 20.90 4.86
C HIS A 69 -0.57 21.87 3.87
N THR A 70 -0.59 21.59 2.57
CA THR A 70 -0.08 22.52 1.53
C THR A 70 -1.19 23.37 0.92
N TYR A 71 -2.31 22.77 0.52
CA TYR A 71 -3.43 23.46 -0.14
C TYR A 71 -4.80 23.05 0.44
N PRO A 72 -5.10 23.41 1.70
CA PRO A 72 -6.33 23.01 2.41
C PRO A 72 -7.65 23.43 1.73
N ASN A 73 -7.59 24.29 0.71
CA ASN A 73 -8.77 24.81 0.01
C ASN A 73 -9.02 24.17 -1.37
N LEU A 74 -8.22 23.20 -1.81
CA LEU A 74 -8.42 22.48 -3.09
C LEU A 74 -9.20 21.17 -2.96
N THR A 75 -9.59 20.79 -1.74
CA THR A 75 -10.29 19.54 -1.45
C THR A 75 -11.77 19.52 -1.85
N SER A 76 -12.32 20.62 -2.37
CA SER A 76 -13.74 20.77 -2.74
C SER A 76 -14.02 20.77 -4.25
N ILE A 77 -13.07 20.36 -5.11
CA ILE A 77 -13.27 20.26 -6.57
C ILE A 77 -13.07 18.82 -7.08
N LEU A 78 -13.42 17.82 -6.26
CA LEU A 78 -13.64 16.43 -6.66
C LEU A 78 -14.86 15.90 -5.90
#